data_AF-A0A4R3XC60-F1
#
_entry.id   AF-A0A4R3XC60-F1
#
_cell.length_a   1.000
_cell.length_b   1.000
_cell.length_c   1.000
_cell.angle_alpha   90.00
_cell.angle_beta   90.00
_cell.angle_gamma   90.00
#
_symmetry.space_group_name_H-M   'P 1'
#
loop_
_entity.id
_entity.type
_entity.pdbx_description
1 polymer ?
#
loop_
_entity_poly.entity_id
_entity_poly.type
_entity_poly.pdbx_seq_one_letter_code
_entity_poly.pdbx_strand_id
1 'polypeptide(L)'
;MTAQELIQAREVLGFTQSDLADRLGLPLVEVQKLESGNGEIPTIHRLAVDMVRLQVAREKMSVRVLSGELQTLVNHLGRRLYPN
;
A
#
# COMPACT_ATOMS: atom_id res chain seq x y z
N MET A 1 -2.02 10.82 0.15
CA MET A 1 -2.55 9.73 0.98
C MET A 1 -3.08 10.37 2.25
N THR A 2 -4.40 10.44 2.36
CA THR A 2 -5.12 10.82 3.58
C THR A 2 -5.31 9.58 4.47
N ALA A 3 -5.76 9.77 5.70
CA ALA A 3 -6.14 8.67 6.59
C ALA A 3 -7.19 7.74 5.96
N GLN A 4 -8.20 8.31 5.30
CA GLN A 4 -9.23 7.53 4.61
C GLN A 4 -8.66 6.68 3.47
N GLU A 5 -7.71 7.22 2.70
CA GLU A 5 -7.04 6.47 1.63
C GLU A 5 -6.17 5.34 2.19
N LEU A 6 -5.59 5.51 3.39
CA LEU A 6 -4.86 4.43 4.08
C LEU A 6 -5.81 3.32 4.57
N ILE A 7 -6.94 3.69 5.18
CA ILE A 7 -7.97 2.72 5.61
C ILE A 7 -8.43 1.89 4.42
N GLN A 8 -8.79 2.55 3.32
CA GLN A 8 -9.20 1.88 2.09
C GLN A 8 -8.09 0.96 1.54
N ALA A 9 -6.83 1.41 1.56
CA ALA A 9 -5.69 0.59 1.16
C ALA A 9 -5.61 -0.70 1.97
N ARG A 10 -5.72 -0.58 3.29
CA ARG A 10 -5.67 -1.70 4.23
C ARG A 10 -6.81 -2.68 3.98
N GLU A 11 -8.03 -2.17 3.82
CA GLU A 11 -9.23 -2.99 3.59
C GLU A 11 -9.19 -3.73 2.25
N VAL A 12 -8.72 -3.08 1.18
CA VAL A 12 -8.53 -3.73 -0.14
C VAL A 12 -7.51 -4.87 -0.06
N LEU A 13 -6.50 -4.75 0.81
CA LEU A 13 -5.54 -5.82 1.05
C LEU A 13 -6.11 -6.96 1.90
N GLY A 14 -7.24 -6.74 2.58
CA GLY A 14 -7.88 -7.68 3.50
C GLY A 14 -7.21 -7.70 4.88
N PHE A 15 -6.59 -6.59 5.27
CA PHE A 15 -5.80 -6.50 6.51
C PHE A 15 -6.58 -5.84 7.65
N THR A 16 -6.39 -6.32 8.86
CA THR A 16 -6.70 -5.59 10.10
C THR A 16 -5.65 -4.51 10.36
N GLN A 17 -5.90 -3.58 11.29
CA GLN A 17 -4.90 -2.59 11.68
C GLN A 17 -3.62 -3.26 12.21
N SER A 18 -3.75 -4.38 12.92
CA SER A 18 -2.61 -5.17 13.39
C SER A 18 -1.83 -5.79 12.24
N ASP A 19 -2.50 -6.38 11.25
CA ASP A 19 -1.82 -6.95 10.08
C ASP A 19 -1.02 -5.88 9.31
N LEU A 20 -1.61 -4.69 9.16
CA LEU A 20 -0.91 -3.57 8.53
C LEU A 20 0.29 -3.11 9.36
N ALA A 21 0.14 -3.01 10.68
CA ALA A 21 1.23 -2.65 11.59
C ALA A 21 2.40 -3.65 11.47
N ASP A 22 2.11 -4.94 11.49
CA ASP A 22 3.09 -6.01 11.35
C ASP A 22 3.80 -5.95 9.98
N ARG A 23 3.04 -5.74 8.89
CA ARG A 23 3.61 -5.60 7.53
C ARG A 23 4.46 -4.35 7.37
N LEU A 24 4.13 -3.26 8.07
CA LEU A 24 4.90 -2.01 8.05
C LEU A 24 6.06 -2.00 9.05
N GLY A 25 6.13 -2.97 9.97
CA GLY A 25 7.10 -2.96 11.07
C GLY A 25 6.90 -1.80 12.05
N LEU A 26 5.64 -1.35 12.23
CA LEU A 26 5.28 -0.23 13.09
C LEU A 26 4.51 -0.72 14.32
N PRO A 27 4.59 0.00 15.46
CA PRO A 27 3.66 -0.22 16.56
C PRO A 27 2.20 0.02 16.11
N LEU A 28 1.26 -0.80 16.58
CA LEU A 28 -0.18 -0.66 16.28
C LEU A 28 -0.71 0.76 16.55
N VAL A 29 -0.27 1.37 17.65
CA VAL A 29 -0.66 2.75 18.02
C VAL A 29 -0.28 3.77 16.95
N GLU A 30 0.80 3.54 16.21
CA GLU A 30 1.23 4.44 15.15
C GLU A 30 0.32 4.31 13.93
N VAL A 31 -0.07 3.08 13.56
CA VAL A 31 -1.08 2.85 12.51
C VAL A 31 -2.42 3.48 12.89
N GLN A 32 -2.84 3.34 14.15
CA GLN A 32 -4.08 3.95 14.63
C GLN A 32 -4.04 5.48 14.53
N LYS A 33 -2.92 6.12 14.88
CA LYS A 33 -2.75 7.58 14.71
C LYS A 33 -2.80 8.01 13.25
N LEU A 34 -2.18 7.24 12.35
CA LEU A 34 -2.22 7.52 10.92
C LEU A 34 -3.64 7.39 10.36
N GLU A 35 -4.42 6.41 10.80
CA GLU A 35 -5.80 6.20 10.37
C GLU A 35 -6.83 7.11 11.06
N SER A 36 -6.53 7.66 12.24
CA SER A 36 -7.40 8.63 12.93
C SER A 36 -7.07 10.09 12.63
N GLY A 37 -5.97 10.35 11.92
CA GLY A 37 -5.46 11.69 11.66
C GLY A 37 -6.30 12.46 10.62
N ASN A 38 -6.33 13.78 10.75
CA ASN A 38 -6.97 14.67 9.76
C ASN A 38 -5.97 15.28 8.76
N GLY A 39 -4.70 14.88 8.82
CA GLY A 39 -3.61 15.41 8.00
C GLY A 39 -3.17 14.47 6.89
N GLU A 40 -2.26 14.96 6.04
CA GLU A 40 -1.58 14.10 5.08
C GLU A 40 -0.67 13.11 5.79
N ILE A 41 -0.67 11.86 5.30
CA ILE A 41 0.24 10.84 5.77
C ILE A 41 1.66 11.18 5.28
N PRO A 42 2.67 11.19 6.17
CA PRO A 42 4.05 11.44 5.78
C PRO A 42 4.50 10.53 4.62
N THR A 43 5.29 11.09 3.71
CA THR A 43 5.70 10.42 2.48
C THR A 43 6.34 9.05 2.72
N ILE A 44 7.10 8.89 3.80
CA ILE A 44 7.74 7.62 4.14
C ILE A 44 6.73 6.49 4.41
N HIS A 45 5.62 6.79 5.10
CA HIS A 45 4.57 5.81 5.36
C HIS A 45 3.78 5.49 4.10
N ARG A 46 3.54 6.49 3.23
CA ARG A 46 2.96 6.25 1.90
C ARG A 46 3.80 5.25 1.07
N LEU A 47 5.12 5.47 1.02
CA LEU A 47 6.04 4.58 0.31
C LEU A 47 6.06 3.18 0.92
N ALA A 48 6.04 3.07 2.25
CA ALA A 48 5.98 1.77 2.92
C ALA A 48 4.68 1.01 2.59
N VAL A 49 3.53 1.69 2.55
CA VAL A 49 2.25 1.09 2.12
C VAL A 49 2.32 0.62 0.66
N ASP A 50 2.92 1.40 -0.23
CA ASP A 50 3.10 1.00 -1.63
C ASP A 50 4.05 -0.20 -1.78
N MET A 51 5.09 -0.31 -0.95
CA MET A 51 5.92 -1.51 -0.87
C MET A 51 5.12 -2.74 -0.42
N VAL A 52 4.27 -2.61 0.59
CA VAL A 52 3.38 -3.69 1.04
C VAL A 52 2.42 -4.10 -0.08
N ARG A 53 1.82 -3.15 -0.80
CA ARG A 53 0.96 -3.44 -1.96
C ARG A 53 1.70 -4.24 -3.03
N LEU A 54 2.95 -3.89 -3.34
CA LEU A 54 3.78 -4.63 -4.30
C LEU A 54 4.08 -6.05 -3.82
N GLN A 55 4.39 -6.22 -2.53
CA GLN A 55 4.61 -7.54 -1.95
C GLN A 55 3.36 -8.42 -2.06
N VAL A 56 2.19 -7.88 -1.69
CA VAL A 56 0.92 -8.61 -1.78
C VAL A 56 0.54 -8.89 -3.23
N ALA A 57 0.76 -7.95 -4.15
CA ALA A 57 0.53 -8.16 -5.58
C ALA A 57 1.37 -9.31 -6.12
N ARG A 58 2.63 -9.41 -5.69
CA ARG A 58 3.52 -10.53 -6.02
C ARG A 58 3.01 -11.85 -5.42
N GLU A 59 2.67 -11.86 -4.13
CA GLU A 59 2.13 -13.03 -3.42
C GLU A 59 0.86 -13.58 -4.10
N LYS A 60 -0.04 -12.68 -4.54
CA LYS A 60 -1.31 -13.02 -5.20
C LYS A 60 -1.21 -13.14 -6.73
N MET A 61 -0.02 -12.94 -7.31
CA MET A 61 0.20 -12.85 -8.76
C MET A 61 -0.80 -11.93 -9.48
N SER A 62 -1.14 -10.79 -8.87
CA SER A 62 -2.21 -9.91 -9.33
C SER A 62 -1.91 -8.44 -9.04
N VAL A 63 -1.94 -7.62 -10.09
CA VAL A 63 -1.73 -6.17 -10.00
C VAL A 63 -2.97 -5.39 -9.52
N ARG A 64 -4.09 -6.07 -9.25
CA ARG A 64 -5.37 -5.42 -8.89
C ARG A 64 -5.36 -4.77 -7.50
N VAL A 65 -4.41 -5.14 -6.64
CA VAL A 65 -4.27 -4.59 -5.28
C VAL A 65 -3.39 -3.33 -5.24
N LEU A 66 -2.80 -2.93 -6.37
CA LEU A 66 -1.98 -1.74 -6.47
C LEU A 66 -2.85 -0.48 -6.57
N SER A 67 -2.32 0.67 -6.16
CA SER A 67 -2.93 1.96 -6.48
C SER A 67 -2.87 2.23 -7.99
N GLY A 68 -3.74 3.11 -8.51
CA GLY A 68 -3.81 3.39 -9.94
C GLY A 68 -2.50 3.89 -10.54
N GLU A 69 -1.79 4.78 -9.84
CA GLU A 69 -0.47 5.28 -10.24
C GLU A 69 0.56 4.14 -10.27
N LEU A 70 0.62 3.33 -9.21
CA LEU A 70 1.58 2.24 -9.08
C LEU A 70 1.32 1.12 -10.08
N GLN A 71 0.04 0.80 -10.34
CA GLN A 71 -0.34 -0.14 -11.38
C GLN A 71 0.10 0.33 -12.76
N THR A 72 -0.08 1.62 -13.07
CA THR A 72 0.36 2.23 -14.32
C THR A 72 1.87 2.11 -14.49
N LEU A 73 2.64 2.42 -13.43
CA LEU A 73 4.10 2.29 -13.43
C LEU A 73 4.54 0.83 -13.64
N VAL A 74 3.96 -0.12 -12.88
CA VAL A 74 4.29 -1.55 -13.00
C VAL A 74 3.99 -2.07 -14.40
N ASN A 75 2.84 -1.71 -14.98
CA ASN A 75 2.48 -2.08 -16.34
C ASN A 75 3.44 -1.49 -17.38
N HIS A 76 3.82 -0.22 -17.22
CA HIS A 76 4.79 0.42 -18.10
C HIS A 76 6.16 -0.27 -18.05
N LEU A 77 6.67 -0.55 -16.84
CA LEU A 77 7.94 -1.25 -16.65
C LEU A 77 7.89 -2.66 -17.24
N GLY A 78 6.79 -3.40 -17.06
CA GLY A 78 6.61 -4.72 -17.64
C GLY A 78 6.75 -4.73 -19.16
N ARG A 79 6.09 -3.79 -19.86
CA ARG A 79 6.21 -3.65 -21.32
C ARG A 79 7.62 -3.29 -21.79
N ARG A 80 8.35 -2.52 -20.98
CA ARG A 80 9.71 -2.07 -21.32
C ARG A 80 10.75 -3.15 -21.09
N LEU A 81 10.62 -3.93 -20.02
CA LEU A 81 11.57 -4.98 -19.65
C LEU A 81 11.31 -6.30 -20.39
N TYR A 82 10.05 -6.57 -20.75
CA TYR A 82 9.63 -7.76 -21.46
C TYR A 82 8.83 -7.36 -22.71
N PRO A 83 9.49 -6.78 -23.74
CA PRO A 83 8.84 -6.52 -25.02
C PRO A 83 8.46 -7.86 -25.68
N ASN A 84 7.26 -7.90 -26.27
CA ASN A 84 6.81 -9.02 -27.11
C ASN A 84 7.65 -9.15 -28.38
#